data_AF-A0A522CP25-F1
#
_entry.id   AF-A0A522CP25-F1
#
_cell.length_a   1.000
_cell.length_b   1.000
_cell.length_c   1.000
_cell.angle_alpha   90.00
_cell.angle_beta   90.00
_cell.angle_gamma   90.00
#
_symmetry.space_group_name_H-M   'P 1'
#
loop_
_entity.id
_entity.type
_entity.pdbx_description
1 polymer ?
#
loop_
_entity_poly.entity_id
_entity_poly.type
_entity_poly.pdbx_seq_one_letter_code
_entity_poly.pdbx_strand_id
1 'polypeptide(L)'
;MITKYWTDSYGNVFSEPAQICEFEGIPLYNPRNEMLTPPPICEGGKRPDLIPDPATQSLSWSIIPIDPRHIKCADGIIRDKAPLELMRDGLEQIPLGMKVVVTQITPEHPHGLMLETQTLDERVASGSLTADQAHAIRLEICHSQRRAAYQETSDGLFFDWQRGAATQEAWLIAIDAIKARFPKPEKNS
;
A
#
# COMPACT_ATOMS: atom_id res chain seq x y z
N MET A 1 31.00 5.33 -35.48
CA MET A 1 29.76 5.28 -34.67
C MET A 1 29.36 3.82 -34.55
N ILE A 2 29.38 3.26 -33.34
CA ILE A 2 28.95 1.88 -33.09
C ILE A 2 27.58 1.97 -32.42
N THR A 3 26.53 1.63 -33.14
CA THR A 3 25.17 1.54 -32.59
C THR A 3 25.02 0.15 -31.99
N LYS A 4 24.70 0.07 -30.69
CA LYS A 4 24.38 -1.19 -30.04
C LYS A 4 22.89 -1.48 -30.21
N TYR A 5 22.57 -2.71 -30.54
CA TYR A 5 21.21 -3.22 -30.62
C TYR A 5 21.04 -4.32 -29.59
N TRP A 6 19.88 -4.35 -28.94
CA TRP A 6 19.47 -5.49 -28.14
C TRP A 6 17.98 -5.74 -28.32
N THR A 7 17.58 -6.96 -27.98
CA THR A 7 16.20 -7.44 -28.07
C THR A 7 15.69 -7.84 -26.69
N ASP A 8 14.46 -7.48 -26.38
CA ASP A 8 13.78 -8.01 -25.20
C ASP A 8 13.34 -9.48 -25.40
N SER A 9 12.80 -10.09 -24.35
CA SER A 9 12.26 -11.45 -24.37
C SER A 9 11.06 -11.65 -25.29
N TYR A 10 10.51 -10.57 -25.84
CA TYR A 10 9.37 -10.57 -26.78
C TYR A 10 9.80 -10.26 -28.22
N GLY A 11 11.11 -10.10 -28.47
CA GLY A 11 11.66 -9.89 -29.81
C GLY A 11 11.62 -8.44 -30.30
N ASN A 12 11.32 -7.47 -29.44
CA ASN A 12 11.34 -6.06 -29.82
C ASN A 12 12.80 -5.55 -29.85
N VAL A 13 13.22 -5.01 -30.99
CA VAL A 13 14.57 -4.47 -31.20
C VAL A 13 14.61 -3.00 -30.81
N PHE A 14 15.49 -2.65 -29.88
CA PHE A 14 15.72 -1.27 -29.47
C PHE A 14 17.11 -0.80 -29.89
N SER A 15 17.22 0.48 -30.24
CA SER A 15 18.49 1.14 -30.53
C SER A 15 18.60 2.42 -29.73
N GLU A 16 19.61 2.52 -28.86
CA GLU A 16 19.97 3.78 -28.23
C GLU A 16 21.05 4.50 -29.04
N PRO A 17 20.91 5.81 -29.30
CA PRO A 17 22.04 6.62 -29.74
C PRO A 17 23.03 6.70 -28.58
N ALA A 18 24.24 6.17 -28.78
CA ALA A 18 25.30 6.22 -27.79
C ALA A 18 25.64 7.68 -27.45
N GLN A 19 25.18 8.17 -26.31
CA GLN A 19 25.65 9.41 -25.72
C GLN A 19 27.06 9.16 -25.18
N ILE A 20 28.05 9.78 -25.82
CA ILE A 20 29.44 9.76 -25.38
C ILE A 20 29.49 10.64 -24.12
N CYS A 21 29.37 10.02 -22.95
CA CYS A 21 29.79 10.66 -21.71
C CYS A 21 31.32 10.62 -21.67
N GLU A 22 31.97 11.75 -21.89
CA GLU A 22 33.38 11.96 -21.56
C GLU A 22 33.53 11.86 -20.05
N PHE A 23 33.86 10.66 -19.58
CA PHE A 23 34.30 10.43 -18.21
C PHE A 23 35.83 10.40 -18.24
N GLU A 24 36.45 11.56 -17.98
CA GLU A 24 37.89 11.66 -17.81
C GLU A 24 38.33 10.89 -16.56
N GLY A 25 39.26 9.96 -16.76
CA GLY A 25 40.24 9.57 -15.75
C GLY A 25 39.81 8.51 -14.74
N ILE A 26 40.37 7.30 -14.88
CA ILE A 26 41.31 6.67 -13.92
C ILE A 26 41.72 5.30 -14.50
N PRO A 27 43.01 4.92 -14.44
CA PRO A 27 43.58 3.84 -15.25
C PRO A 27 43.35 2.42 -14.72
N LEU A 28 43.60 1.52 -15.66
CA LEU A 28 43.53 0.06 -15.64
C LEU A 28 44.43 -0.63 -14.60
N TYR A 29 43.99 -1.84 -14.24
CA TYR A 29 44.80 -3.03 -13.93
C TYR A 29 45.29 -3.23 -12.48
N ASN A 30 44.80 -4.29 -11.84
CA ASN A 30 45.45 -4.93 -10.69
C ASN A 30 45.61 -6.44 -10.97
N PRO A 31 46.84 -6.95 -11.20
CA PRO A 31 47.10 -8.36 -11.42
C PRO A 31 47.50 -9.03 -10.10
N ARG A 32 46.52 -9.43 -9.28
CA ARG A 32 46.78 -10.42 -8.23
C ARG A 32 45.71 -11.49 -8.20
N ASN A 33 46.13 -12.61 -8.79
CA ASN A 33 45.60 -13.95 -8.62
C ASN A 33 45.74 -14.35 -7.13
N GLU A 34 44.74 -14.07 -6.30
CA GLU A 34 44.64 -14.60 -4.94
C GLU A 34 43.35 -15.41 -4.81
N MET A 35 43.52 -16.72 -4.64
CA MET A 35 42.46 -17.68 -4.35
C MET A 35 41.76 -17.29 -3.05
N LEU A 36 40.45 -17.01 -3.13
CA LEU A 36 39.62 -16.88 -1.94
C LEU A 36 39.43 -18.26 -1.30
N THR A 37 40.06 -18.48 -0.14
CA THR A 37 39.74 -19.60 0.74
C THR A 37 38.35 -19.41 1.36
N PRO A 38 37.55 -20.48 1.55
CA PRO A 38 36.28 -20.38 2.26
C PRO A 38 36.50 -20.02 3.74
N PRO A 39 35.57 -19.27 4.37
CA PRO A 39 35.70 -18.89 5.77
C PRO A 39 35.57 -20.09 6.71
N PRO A 40 36.19 -20.04 7.90
CA PRO A 40 36.12 -21.11 8.87
C PRO A 40 34.72 -21.26 9.46
N ILE A 41 34.31 -22.51 9.65
CA ILE A 41 33.09 -22.90 10.34
C ILE A 41 33.31 -22.65 11.84
N CYS A 42 32.59 -21.67 12.40
CA CYS A 42 32.59 -21.42 13.84
C CYS A 42 31.71 -22.45 14.55
N GLU A 43 32.32 -23.49 15.11
CA GLU A 43 31.70 -24.35 16.12
C GLU A 43 31.75 -23.67 17.50
N GLY A 44 30.59 -23.61 18.18
CA GLY A 44 30.53 -23.38 19.63
C GLY A 44 30.22 -21.95 20.10
N GLY A 45 28.95 -21.54 20.01
CA GLY A 45 28.42 -20.36 20.69
C GLY A 45 27.07 -20.64 21.32
N LYS A 46 26.99 -20.53 22.65
CA LYS A 46 25.77 -20.70 23.46
C LYS A 46 24.63 -19.82 22.93
N ARG A 47 23.42 -20.40 22.83
CA ARG A 47 22.19 -19.66 22.51
C ARG A 47 21.89 -18.65 23.64
N PRO A 48 21.74 -17.35 23.36
CA PRO A 48 21.10 -16.44 24.29
C PRO A 48 19.58 -16.68 24.29
N ASP A 49 19.00 -16.63 25.47
CA ASP A 49 17.58 -16.79 25.73
C ASP A 49 16.73 -15.71 25.04
N LEU A 50 15.66 -16.20 24.41
CA LEU A 50 14.34 -15.59 24.16
C LEU A 50 14.21 -14.05 24.25
N ILE A 51 13.89 -13.44 23.10
CA ILE A 51 12.97 -12.30 23.03
C ILE A 51 11.81 -12.71 22.12
N PRO A 52 10.54 -12.61 22.59
CA PRO A 52 9.37 -12.93 21.78
C PRO A 52 9.21 -11.99 20.58
N ASP A 53 8.71 -12.58 19.50
CA ASP A 53 8.43 -11.98 18.19
C ASP A 53 7.44 -10.78 18.30
N PRO A 54 7.76 -9.60 17.77
CA PRO A 54 6.91 -8.40 17.82
C PRO A 54 5.67 -8.44 16.89
N ALA A 55 5.33 -9.59 16.28
CA ALA A 55 4.16 -9.71 15.41
C ALA A 55 2.79 -9.75 16.12
N THR A 56 2.71 -9.41 17.42
CA THR A 56 1.43 -9.00 18.00
C THR A 56 1.21 -7.54 17.61
N GLN A 57 0.63 -7.32 16.42
CA GLN A 57 0.02 -6.03 16.09
C GLN A 57 -1.22 -5.85 16.98
N SER A 58 -0.97 -5.52 18.23
CA SER A 58 -1.87 -4.66 18.99
C SER A 58 -2.06 -3.41 18.13
N LEU A 59 -3.29 -3.17 17.70
CA LEU A 59 -3.71 -1.85 17.23
C LEU A 59 -3.62 -0.92 18.44
N SER A 60 -2.41 -0.55 18.83
CA SER A 60 -2.19 0.55 19.74
C SER A 60 -2.79 1.75 19.03
N TRP A 61 -3.87 2.29 19.58
CA TRP A 61 -4.34 3.62 19.25
C TRP A 61 -3.14 4.53 19.43
N SER A 62 -2.48 4.81 18.31
CA SER A 62 -1.38 5.75 18.29
C SER A 62 -2.08 7.05 18.61
N ILE A 63 -1.89 7.53 19.84
CA ILE A 63 -2.23 8.90 20.25
C ILE A 63 -1.68 9.75 19.11
N ILE A 64 -2.54 10.23 18.22
CA ILE A 64 -2.11 11.09 17.13
C ILE A 64 -1.67 12.34 17.87
N PRO A 65 -0.36 12.63 17.93
CA PRO A 65 0.09 13.81 18.64
C PRO A 65 -0.63 14.98 17.99
N ILE A 66 -1.42 15.72 18.76
CA ILE A 66 -2.04 16.95 18.27
C ILE A 66 -0.87 17.80 17.82
N ASP A 67 -0.77 18.00 16.51
CA ASP A 67 0.35 18.73 15.95
C ASP A 67 0.37 20.10 16.65
N PRO A 68 1.44 20.45 17.38
CA PRO A 68 1.50 21.69 18.16
C PRO A 68 1.25 22.94 17.29
N ARG A 69 1.29 22.78 15.96
CA ARG A 69 0.87 23.78 15.00
C ARG A 69 -0.63 24.11 15.01
N HIS A 70 -1.52 23.31 15.58
CA HIS A 70 -2.98 23.60 15.63
C HIS A 70 -3.48 24.26 16.92
N ILE A 71 -2.63 24.34 17.95
CA ILE A 71 -3.00 24.78 19.31
C ILE A 71 -2.15 25.98 19.71
N LYS A 72 -2.74 26.94 20.40
CA LYS A 72 -2.02 28.10 20.95
C LYS A 72 -2.22 28.18 22.47
N CYS A 73 -1.18 28.62 23.16
CA CYS A 73 -1.28 28.98 24.57
C CYS A 73 -1.58 30.47 24.67
N ALA A 74 -2.74 30.84 25.20
CA ALA A 74 -3.15 32.23 25.42
C ALA A 74 -3.65 32.37 26.86
N ASP A 75 -3.07 33.31 27.61
CA ASP A 75 -3.39 33.57 29.02
C ASP A 75 -3.18 32.36 29.94
N GLY A 76 -2.18 31.52 29.65
CA GLY A 76 -1.92 30.28 30.39
C GLY A 76 -2.94 29.17 30.14
N ILE A 77 -3.86 29.38 29.20
CA ILE A 77 -4.89 28.42 28.81
C ILE A 77 -4.59 27.97 27.38
N ILE A 78 -4.53 26.66 27.17
CA ILE A 78 -4.38 26.08 25.83
C ILE A 78 -5.74 26.16 25.13
N ARG A 79 -5.77 26.80 23.95
CA ARG A 79 -6.96 26.95 23.12
C ARG A 79 -6.64 26.56 21.68
N ASP A 80 -7.63 26.07 20.96
CA ASP A 80 -7.51 25.82 19.53
C ASP A 80 -7.21 27.12 18.78
N LYS A 81 -6.32 27.04 17.80
CA LYS A 81 -6.06 28.18 16.91
C LYS A 81 -7.33 28.48 16.12
N ALA A 82 -7.65 29.76 15.99
CA ALA A 82 -8.76 30.17 15.14
C ALA A 82 -8.46 29.77 13.68
N PRO A 83 -9.47 29.58 12.81
CA PRO A 83 -9.26 29.27 11.41
C PRO A 83 -8.24 30.21 10.73
N LEU A 84 -8.28 31.50 11.05
CA LEU A 84 -7.33 32.51 10.52
C LEU A 84 -5.87 32.29 10.99
N GLU A 85 -5.65 31.68 12.15
CA GLU A 85 -4.33 31.37 12.69
C GLU A 85 -3.80 30.04 12.15
N LEU A 86 -4.68 29.05 11.94
CA LEU A 86 -4.35 27.85 11.18
C LEU A 86 -3.98 28.19 9.73
N MET A 87 -4.66 29.17 9.17
CA MET A 87 -4.35 29.80 7.89
C MET A 87 -2.96 30.44 7.88
N ARG A 88 -2.66 31.25 8.90
CA ARG A 88 -1.34 31.86 9.08
C ARG A 88 -0.21 30.83 9.22
N ASP A 89 -0.49 29.67 9.80
CA ASP A 89 0.49 28.61 10.06
C ASP A 89 0.57 27.55 8.93
N GLY A 90 -0.14 27.76 7.82
CA GLY A 90 -0.06 26.92 6.62
C GLY A 90 -0.80 25.57 6.72
N LEU A 91 -1.70 25.42 7.69
CA LEU A 91 -2.51 24.22 7.93
C LEU A 91 -3.92 24.33 7.31
N GLU A 92 -4.06 25.14 6.26
CA GLU A 92 -5.34 25.43 5.60
C GLU A 92 -6.01 24.23 4.93
N GLN A 93 -5.26 23.17 4.70
CA GLN A 93 -5.70 22.10 3.82
C GLN A 93 -5.83 20.80 4.60
N ILE A 94 -7.08 20.43 4.87
CA ILE A 94 -7.43 19.03 5.14
C ILE A 94 -6.89 18.23 3.94
N PRO A 95 -6.06 17.18 4.17
CA PRO A 95 -5.54 16.37 3.09
C PRO A 95 -6.67 15.88 2.17
N LEU A 96 -6.43 15.89 0.86
CA LEU A 96 -7.43 15.51 -0.13
C LEU A 96 -7.97 14.10 0.17
N GLY A 97 -9.28 13.96 0.38
CA GLY A 97 -9.93 12.69 0.70
C GLY A 97 -10.06 12.36 2.19
N MET A 98 -9.72 13.29 3.10
CA MET A 98 -10.02 13.20 4.53
C MET A 98 -11.20 14.11 4.90
N LYS A 99 -11.96 13.74 5.93
CA LYS A 99 -12.99 14.59 6.57
C LYS A 99 -12.73 14.67 8.06
N VAL A 100 -13.12 15.79 8.66
CA VAL A 100 -13.13 15.94 10.12
C VAL A 100 -14.47 15.45 10.63
N VAL A 101 -14.45 14.48 11.55
CA VAL A 101 -15.62 13.94 12.24
C VAL A 101 -15.56 14.35 13.70
N VAL A 102 -16.72 14.80 14.22
CA VAL A 102 -16.86 15.12 15.63
C VAL A 102 -17.09 13.82 16.40
N THR A 103 -16.23 13.53 17.36
CA THR A 103 -16.27 12.36 18.23
C THR A 103 -16.44 12.78 19.70
N GLN A 104 -16.68 11.82 20.58
CA GLN A 104 -16.73 12.08 22.02
C GLN A 104 -15.37 12.54 22.54
N ILE A 105 -15.40 13.51 23.46
CA ILE A 105 -14.19 13.99 24.12
C ILE A 105 -13.62 12.84 24.96
N THR A 106 -12.47 12.35 24.53
CA THR A 106 -11.70 11.31 25.20
C THR A 106 -10.32 11.87 25.52
N PRO A 107 -9.56 11.28 26.46
CA PRO A 107 -8.17 11.69 26.69
C PRO A 107 -7.29 11.67 25.43
N GLU A 108 -7.63 10.81 24.46
CA GLU A 108 -6.96 10.68 23.16
C GLU A 108 -7.40 11.76 22.15
N HIS A 109 -8.63 12.26 22.29
CA HIS A 109 -9.23 13.28 21.43
C HIS A 109 -9.83 14.40 22.29
N PRO A 110 -9.00 15.26 22.92
CA PRO A 110 -9.47 16.24 23.90
C PRO A 110 -10.40 17.30 23.31
N HIS A 111 -10.33 17.53 22.00
CA HIS A 111 -11.20 18.45 21.27
C HIS A 111 -12.43 17.77 20.65
N GLY A 112 -12.54 16.44 20.76
CA GLY A 112 -13.60 15.67 20.12
C GLY A 112 -13.57 15.77 18.60
N LEU A 113 -12.41 15.97 17.97
CA LEU A 113 -12.24 16.01 16.51
C LEU A 113 -11.31 14.89 16.06
N MET A 114 -11.70 14.16 15.02
CA MET A 114 -10.91 13.07 14.43
C MET A 114 -10.92 13.17 12.90
N LEU A 115 -9.81 12.83 12.25
CA LEU A 115 -9.76 12.72 10.79
C LEU A 115 -10.14 11.31 10.36
N GLU A 116 -11.13 11.20 9.49
CA GLU A 116 -11.52 9.94 8.84
C GLU A 116 -11.32 10.04 7.33
N THR A 117 -10.98 8.91 6.71
CA THR A 117 -11.01 8.81 5.24
C THR A 117 -12.45 8.99 4.75
N GLN A 118 -12.66 9.93 3.84
CA GLN A 118 -13.97 10.11 3.20
C GLN A 118 -14.37 8.83 2.47
N THR A 119 -15.64 8.46 2.61
CA THR A 119 -16.19 7.36 1.83
C THR A 119 -16.25 7.73 0.35
N LEU A 120 -16.28 6.74 -0.56
CA LEU A 120 -16.39 7.01 -1.99
C LEU A 120 -17.65 7.84 -2.32
N ASP A 121 -18.75 7.60 -1.60
CA ASP A 121 -20.01 8.33 -1.78
C ASP A 121 -19.87 9.80 -1.38
N GLU A 122 -19.21 10.08 -0.26
CA GLU A 122 -18.90 11.45 0.19
C GLU A 122 -17.97 12.18 -0.77
N ARG A 123 -17.01 11.46 -1.38
CA ARG A 123 -16.11 12.02 -2.38
C ARG A 123 -16.83 12.35 -3.69
N VAL A 124 -17.85 11.58 -4.06
CA VAL A 124 -18.73 11.92 -5.19
C VAL A 124 -19.61 13.11 -4.85
N ALA A 125 -20.20 13.13 -3.65
CA ALA A 125 -21.06 14.22 -3.19
C ALA A 125 -20.31 15.56 -3.09
N SER A 126 -19.03 15.54 -2.70
CA SER A 126 -18.16 16.73 -2.66
C SER A 126 -17.63 17.15 -4.03
N GLY A 127 -17.91 16.39 -5.11
CA GLY A 127 -17.38 16.65 -6.44
C GLY A 127 -15.88 16.33 -6.61
N SER A 128 -15.26 15.71 -5.61
CA SER A 128 -13.85 15.29 -5.65
C SER A 128 -13.61 14.08 -6.57
N LEU A 129 -14.65 13.27 -6.80
CA LEU A 129 -14.66 12.12 -7.70
C LEU A 129 -15.89 12.16 -8.59
N THR A 130 -15.75 11.75 -9.84
CA THR A 130 -16.92 11.52 -10.70
C THR A 130 -17.61 10.20 -10.35
N ALA A 131 -18.90 10.07 -10.69
CA ALA A 131 -19.65 8.83 -10.47
C ALA A 131 -19.01 7.63 -11.18
N ASP A 132 -18.48 7.83 -12.40
CA ASP A 132 -17.77 6.80 -13.17
C ASP A 132 -16.47 6.36 -12.48
N GLN A 133 -15.69 7.31 -11.94
CA GLN A 133 -14.47 6.99 -11.21
C GLN A 133 -14.77 6.20 -9.94
N ALA A 134 -15.79 6.61 -9.17
CA ALA A 134 -16.20 5.88 -7.98
C ALA A 134 -16.70 4.47 -8.33
N HIS A 135 -17.45 4.31 -9.42
CA HIS A 135 -17.86 2.99 -9.92
C HIS A 135 -16.66 2.11 -10.29
N ALA A 136 -15.67 2.66 -11.01
CA ALA A 136 -14.45 1.92 -11.37
C ALA A 136 -13.68 1.44 -10.13
N ILE A 137 -13.57 2.28 -9.10
CA ILE A 137 -12.93 1.90 -7.83
C ILE A 137 -13.71 0.77 -7.14
N ARG A 138 -15.05 0.85 -7.05
CA ARG A 138 -15.86 -0.23 -6.46
C ARG A 138 -15.70 -1.55 -7.22
N LEU A 139 -15.60 -1.48 -8.54
CA LEU A 139 -15.41 -2.63 -9.40
C LEU A 139 -14.04 -3.29 -9.17
N GLU A 140 -12.98 -2.49 -9.03
CA GLU A 140 -11.64 -3.01 -8.71
C GLU A 140 -11.59 -3.66 -7.32
N ILE A 141 -12.22 -3.04 -6.31
CA ILE A 141 -12.35 -3.63 -4.97
C ILE A 141 -13.05 -4.99 -5.04
N CYS A 142 -14.18 -5.07 -5.75
CA CYS A 142 -14.91 -6.32 -5.98
C CYS A 142 -14.05 -7.38 -6.69
N HIS A 143 -13.30 -6.98 -7.72
CA HIS A 143 -12.41 -7.88 -8.46
C HIS A 143 -11.26 -8.40 -7.58
N SER A 144 -10.68 -7.56 -6.75
CA SER A 144 -9.62 -7.93 -5.81
C SER A 144 -10.14 -8.95 -4.77
N GLN A 145 -11.31 -8.70 -4.19
CA GLN A 145 -11.95 -9.62 -3.25
C GLN A 145 -12.29 -10.97 -3.90
N ARG A 146 -12.85 -10.96 -5.11
CA ARG A 146 -13.12 -12.19 -5.87
C ARG A 146 -11.84 -12.96 -6.18
N ARG A 147 -10.77 -12.28 -6.59
CA ARG A 147 -9.48 -12.92 -6.90
C ARG A 147 -8.93 -13.65 -5.69
N ALA A 148 -8.91 -13.01 -4.52
CA ALA A 148 -8.47 -13.63 -3.28
C ALA A 148 -9.35 -14.86 -2.92
N ALA A 149 -10.67 -14.74 -3.04
CA ALA A 149 -11.59 -15.84 -2.76
C ALA A 149 -11.45 -17.01 -3.75
N TYR A 150 -11.16 -16.75 -5.02
CA TYR A 150 -10.89 -17.81 -6.00
C TYR A 150 -9.63 -18.58 -5.63
N GLN A 151 -8.55 -17.87 -5.28
CA GLN A 151 -7.29 -18.47 -4.86
C GLN A 151 -7.44 -19.35 -3.62
N GLU A 152 -8.25 -18.93 -2.65
CA GLU A 152 -8.48 -19.67 -1.41
C GLU A 152 -9.34 -20.93 -1.62
N THR A 153 -10.43 -20.83 -2.39
CA THR A 153 -11.46 -21.88 -2.40
C THR A 153 -11.63 -22.58 -3.74
N SER A 154 -11.63 -21.84 -4.85
CA SER A 154 -12.02 -22.36 -6.17
C SER A 154 -10.84 -22.97 -6.93
N ASP A 155 -9.67 -22.35 -6.85
CA ASP A 155 -8.52 -22.71 -7.68
C ASP A 155 -8.02 -24.14 -7.35
N GLY A 156 -8.02 -24.52 -6.07
CA GLY A 156 -7.74 -25.89 -5.65
C GLY A 156 -8.69 -26.92 -6.28
N LEU A 157 -10.00 -26.66 -6.23
CA LEU A 157 -11.03 -27.53 -6.82
C LEU A 157 -10.90 -27.63 -8.35
N PHE A 158 -10.53 -26.54 -9.02
CA PHE A 158 -10.25 -26.57 -10.45
C PHE A 158 -9.10 -27.52 -10.77
N PHE A 159 -7.99 -27.45 -10.02
CA PHE A 159 -6.87 -28.36 -10.24
C PHE A 159 -7.19 -29.82 -9.90
N ASP A 160 -8.00 -30.07 -8.87
CA ASP A 160 -8.47 -31.43 -8.55
C ASP A 160 -9.40 -31.97 -9.62
N TRP A 161 -10.28 -31.14 -10.19
CA TRP A 161 -11.12 -31.50 -11.32
C TRP A 161 -10.31 -31.85 -12.57
N GLN A 162 -9.28 -31.04 -12.90
CA GLN A 162 -8.37 -31.35 -14.01
C GLN A 162 -7.62 -32.68 -13.82
N ARG A 163 -7.41 -33.10 -12.58
CA ARG A 163 -6.82 -34.41 -12.22
C ARG A 163 -7.83 -35.55 -12.15
N GLY A 164 -9.14 -35.28 -12.27
CA GLY A 164 -10.21 -36.27 -12.08
C GLY A 164 -10.47 -36.64 -10.62
N ALA A 165 -9.93 -35.88 -9.66
CA ALA A 165 -10.12 -36.10 -8.23
C ALA A 165 -11.37 -35.38 -7.67
N ALA A 166 -11.86 -34.35 -8.37
CA ALA A 166 -13.10 -33.64 -8.06
C ALA A 166 -14.00 -33.51 -9.30
N THR A 167 -15.27 -33.15 -9.10
CA THR A 167 -16.23 -32.95 -10.19
C THR A 167 -16.27 -31.50 -10.65
N GLN A 168 -16.65 -31.29 -11.92
CA GLN A 168 -16.80 -29.94 -12.47
C GLN A 168 -17.90 -29.16 -11.73
N GLU A 169 -18.97 -29.84 -11.33
CA GLU A 169 -20.10 -29.26 -10.61
C GLU A 169 -19.67 -28.68 -9.27
N ALA A 170 -18.79 -29.36 -8.53
CA ALA A 170 -18.27 -28.87 -7.25
C ALA A 170 -17.49 -27.55 -7.42
N TRP A 171 -16.67 -27.44 -8.47
CA TRP A 171 -15.95 -26.22 -8.81
C TRP A 171 -16.89 -25.08 -9.22
N LEU A 172 -17.90 -25.35 -10.06
CA LEU A 172 -18.88 -24.36 -10.48
C LEU A 172 -19.72 -23.84 -9.29
N ILE A 173 -20.14 -24.72 -8.38
CA ILE A 173 -20.84 -24.35 -7.14
C ILE A 173 -19.98 -23.39 -6.30
N ALA A 174 -18.67 -23.66 -6.17
CA ALA A 174 -17.75 -22.79 -5.44
C ALA A 174 -17.62 -21.40 -6.12
N ILE A 175 -17.49 -21.37 -7.44
CA ILE A 175 -17.46 -20.11 -8.20
C ILE A 175 -18.73 -19.30 -7.98
N ASP A 176 -19.90 -19.93 -8.04
CA ASP A 176 -21.18 -19.23 -7.92
C ASP A 176 -21.39 -18.73 -6.49
N ALA A 177 -20.97 -19.49 -5.47
CA ALA A 177 -20.95 -19.02 -4.09
C ALA A 177 -20.05 -17.77 -3.91
N ILE A 178 -18.87 -17.74 -4.54
CA ILE A 178 -17.98 -16.56 -4.50
C ILE A 178 -18.62 -15.36 -5.20
N LYS A 179 -19.23 -15.56 -6.38
CA LYS A 179 -19.92 -14.49 -7.11
C LYS A 179 -21.11 -13.94 -6.34
N ALA A 180 -21.85 -14.80 -5.64
CA ALA A 180 -22.97 -14.41 -4.79
C ALA A 180 -22.50 -13.64 -3.55
N ARG A 181 -21.36 -14.03 -2.96
CA ARG A 181 -20.76 -13.34 -1.81
C ARG A 181 -20.24 -11.95 -2.15
N PHE A 182 -19.68 -11.77 -3.35
CA PHE A 182 -19.12 -10.50 -3.81
C PHE A 182 -19.80 -10.05 -5.11
N PRO A 183 -21.04 -9.52 -5.07
CA PRO A 183 -21.74 -9.06 -6.27
C PRO A 183 -21.00 -7.89 -6.94
N LYS A 184 -21.14 -7.76 -8.26
CA LYS A 184 -20.60 -6.60 -8.98
C LYS A 184 -21.44 -5.37 -8.65
N PRO A 185 -20.83 -4.18 -8.47
CA PRO A 185 -21.59 -2.96 -8.28
C PRO A 185 -22.41 -2.64 -9.53
N GLU A 186 -23.62 -2.11 -9.35
CA GLU A 186 -24.45 -1.64 -10.45
C GLU A 186 -23.91 -0.31 -10.99
N LYS A 187 -23.95 -0.14 -12.31
CA LYS A 187 -23.62 1.13 -12.95
C LYS A 187 -24.85 2.03 -12.95
N ASN A 188 -24.89 2.97 -12.01
CA ASN A 188 -25.86 4.07 -12.04
C ASN A 188 -25.52 4.95 -13.25
N SER A 189 -26.26 4.76 -14.33
CA SER A 189 -26.06 5.40 -15.64
C SER A 189 -26.83 6.71 -15.74
#